data_AF-X1DAS5-F1
#
_entry.id   AF-X1DAS5-F1
#
_cell.length_a   1.000
_cell.length_b   1.000
_cell.length_c   1.000
_cell.angle_alpha   90.00
_cell.angle_beta   90.00
_cell.angle_gamma   90.00
#
_symmetry.space_group_name_H-M   'P 1'
#
loop_
_entity.id
_entity.type
_entity.pdbx_description
1 polymer ?
#
loop_
_entity_poly.entity_id
_entity_poly.type
_entity_poly.pdbx_seq_one_letter_code
_entity_poly.pdbx_strand_id
1 'polypeptide(L)'
;EWVVAPGKIVTAAFDGFFYIEDPDRTSGIKVISGELVNVGDAVDVEGALGTMGNERHIQAGRVQNLGPVTALGTLGMTNRALGGNDLASGGQLGVTGGEGLNNIGLLVSVCGRVTSVGADSFTISDGSGPDVKVVVPDTLSIPSLDAFVGVTGISSCEVDGPDTVRTVRMREAFVAFP
;
A
#
# COMPACT_ATOMS: atom_id res chain seq x y z
N GLU A 1 -8.24 2.86 20.39
CA GLU A 1 -9.20 1.72 20.30
C GLU A 1 -8.41 0.43 20.16
N TRP A 2 -8.83 -0.67 20.77
CA TRP A 2 -8.17 -1.98 20.57
C TRP A 2 -8.93 -2.77 19.52
N VAL A 3 -8.21 -3.39 18.58
CA VAL A 3 -8.78 -4.14 17.46
C VAL A 3 -8.16 -5.51 17.34
N VAL A 4 -8.91 -6.43 16.74
CA VAL A 4 -8.48 -7.79 16.41
C VAL A 4 -8.77 -8.03 14.94
N ALA A 5 -7.75 -8.46 14.20
CA ALA A 5 -7.79 -8.73 12.77
C ALA A 5 -7.36 -10.18 12.52
N PRO A 6 -8.29 -11.14 12.62
CA PRO A 6 -7.97 -12.56 12.47
C PRO A 6 -7.91 -12.96 10.99
N GLY A 7 -7.07 -13.95 10.69
CA GLY A 7 -6.98 -14.65 9.40
C GLY A 7 -6.63 -13.75 8.21
N LYS A 8 -5.90 -12.65 8.44
CA LYS A 8 -5.51 -11.72 7.38
C LYS A 8 -4.25 -12.23 6.68
N ILE A 9 -4.08 -11.87 5.41
CA ILE A 9 -2.94 -12.32 4.60
C ILE A 9 -1.91 -11.21 4.51
N VAL A 10 -0.64 -11.51 4.80
CA VAL A 10 0.47 -10.57 4.65
C VAL A 10 0.71 -10.30 3.17
N THR A 11 0.56 -9.04 2.73
CA THR A 11 0.68 -8.64 1.32
C THR A 11 1.96 -7.88 0.98
N ALA A 12 2.58 -7.26 1.99
CA ALA A 12 3.90 -6.65 1.91
C ALA A 12 4.56 -6.65 3.29
N ALA A 13 5.88 -6.81 3.36
CA ALA A 13 6.66 -6.76 4.58
C ALA A 13 7.86 -5.83 4.40
N PHE A 14 8.12 -4.98 5.39
CA PHE A 14 9.17 -3.97 5.42
C PHE A 14 9.85 -4.00 6.80
N ASP A 15 10.95 -3.25 6.97
CA ASP A 15 11.57 -3.13 8.28
C ASP A 15 10.66 -2.37 9.26
N GLY A 16 10.30 -3.03 10.37
CA GLY A 16 9.46 -2.48 11.44
C GLY A 16 7.94 -2.41 11.16
N PHE A 17 7.48 -2.80 9.97
CA PHE A 17 6.04 -2.88 9.66
C PHE A 17 5.73 -3.79 8.48
N PHE A 18 4.48 -4.24 8.39
CA PHE A 18 3.96 -5.00 7.26
C PHE A 18 2.52 -4.61 6.96
N TYR A 19 1.96 -5.10 5.86
CA TYR A 19 0.56 -4.92 5.50
C TYR A 19 -0.15 -6.26 5.49
N ILE A 20 -1.40 -6.23 5.96
CA ILE A 20 -2.30 -7.37 5.92
C ILE A 20 -3.58 -6.99 5.17
N GLU A 21 -4.12 -7.92 4.41
CA GLU A 21 -5.33 -7.76 3.60
C GLU A 21 -6.35 -8.85 3.94
N ASP A 22 -7.63 -8.51 3.89
CA ASP A 22 -8.70 -9.51 3.95
C ASP A 22 -8.58 -10.51 2.79
N PRO A 23 -8.84 -11.82 3.01
CA PRO A 23 -8.79 -12.81 1.94
C PRO A 23 -9.74 -12.51 0.76
N ASP A 24 -10.84 -11.81 1.02
CA ASP A 24 -11.80 -11.35 0.00
C ASP A 24 -11.48 -9.96 -0.56
N ARG A 25 -10.39 -9.35 -0.08
CA ARG A 25 -9.81 -8.08 -0.56
C ARG A 25 -10.70 -6.86 -0.32
N THR A 26 -11.58 -6.93 0.68
CA THR A 26 -12.47 -5.83 1.05
C THR A 26 -11.76 -4.74 1.83
N SER A 27 -10.70 -5.07 2.56
CA SER A 27 -9.89 -4.09 3.29
C SER A 27 -8.45 -4.55 3.50
N GLY A 28 -7.56 -3.59 3.73
CA GLY A 28 -6.18 -3.84 4.11
C GLY A 28 -5.72 -2.78 5.10
N ILE A 29 -4.70 -3.11 5.90
CA ILE A 29 -4.20 -2.21 6.95
C ILE A 29 -2.72 -2.41 7.22
N LYS A 30 -2.03 -1.32 7.56
CA LYS A 30 -0.65 -1.35 8.06
C LYS A 30 -0.62 -1.94 9.47
N VAL A 31 0.36 -2.78 9.74
CA VAL A 31 0.69 -3.29 11.07
C VAL A 31 2.09 -2.85 11.43
N ILE A 32 2.24 -2.08 12.51
CA ILE A 32 3.54 -1.71 13.06
C ILE A 32 3.96 -2.80 14.04
N SER A 33 5.03 -3.51 13.71
CA SER A 33 5.56 -4.66 14.47
C SER A 33 6.97 -5.02 13.99
N GLY A 34 7.80 -5.52 14.90
CA GLY A 34 9.11 -6.12 14.58
C GLY A 34 9.07 -7.64 14.35
N GLU A 35 7.88 -8.26 14.43
CA GLU A 35 7.71 -9.69 14.22
C GLU A 35 8.02 -10.08 12.76
N LEU A 36 8.75 -11.18 12.58
CA LEU A 36 9.12 -11.67 11.25
C LEU A 36 7.94 -12.42 10.61
N VAL A 37 7.46 -11.89 9.49
CA VAL A 37 6.40 -12.47 8.66
C VAL A 37 6.80 -12.46 7.19
N ASN A 38 6.29 -13.40 6.41
CA ASN A 38 6.52 -13.47 4.98
C ASN A 38 5.26 -13.06 4.20
N VAL A 39 5.45 -12.46 3.03
CA VAL A 39 4.33 -12.25 2.09
C VAL A 39 3.69 -13.60 1.76
N GLY A 40 2.36 -13.67 1.88
CA GLY A 40 1.59 -14.90 1.72
C GLY A 40 1.34 -15.67 3.02
N ASP A 41 1.91 -15.25 4.16
CA ASP A 41 1.54 -15.81 5.46
C ASP A 41 0.14 -15.34 5.89
N ALA A 42 -0.64 -16.23 6.51
CA ALA A 42 -1.83 -15.85 7.26
C ALA A 42 -1.45 -15.48 8.71
N VAL A 43 -2.06 -14.42 9.24
CA VAL A 43 -1.77 -13.92 10.59
C VAL A 43 -3.05 -13.54 11.33
N ASP A 44 -3.02 -13.73 12.65
CA ASP A 44 -3.94 -13.06 13.58
C ASP A 44 -3.20 -11.90 14.26
N VAL A 45 -3.74 -10.69 14.12
CA VAL A 45 -3.13 -9.47 14.70
C VAL A 45 -4.07 -8.85 15.72
N GLU A 46 -3.53 -8.48 16.88
CA GLU A 46 -4.24 -7.75 17.92
C GLU A 46 -3.41 -6.52 18.31
N GLY A 47 -4.06 -5.37 18.48
CA GLY A 47 -3.32 -4.17 18.85
C GLY A 47 -4.15 -2.91 18.95
N ALA A 48 -3.45 -1.80 19.21
CA ALA A 48 -4.07 -0.49 19.29
C ALA A 48 -4.20 0.12 17.89
N LEU A 49 -5.41 0.53 17.51
CA LEU A 49 -5.65 1.28 16.29
C LEU A 49 -5.15 2.71 16.43
N GLY A 50 -4.33 3.14 15.47
CA GLY A 50 -3.77 4.48 15.37
C GLY A 50 -3.87 5.04 13.94
N THR A 51 -3.39 6.27 13.77
CA THR A 51 -3.32 6.95 12.47
C THR A 51 -2.01 7.70 12.39
N MET A 52 -1.28 7.58 11.28
CA MET A 52 -0.06 8.34 11.01
C MET A 52 -0.10 8.84 9.57
N GLY A 53 0.03 10.16 9.37
CA GLY A 53 0.02 10.75 8.01
C GLY A 53 -1.23 10.38 7.20
N ASN A 54 -2.38 10.30 7.86
CA ASN A 54 -3.68 9.84 7.33
C ASN A 54 -3.83 8.35 7.00
N GLU A 55 -2.80 7.54 7.18
CA GLU A 55 -2.90 6.09 7.08
C GLU A 55 -3.20 5.46 8.45
N ARG A 56 -4.27 4.68 8.54
CA ARG A 56 -4.62 3.88 9.71
C ARG A 56 -3.65 2.72 9.84
N HIS A 57 -3.30 2.40 11.08
CA HIS A 57 -2.44 1.26 11.38
C HIS A 57 -2.87 0.58 12.67
N ILE A 58 -2.48 -0.68 12.81
CA ILE A 58 -2.51 -1.40 14.08
C ILE A 58 -1.10 -1.34 14.66
N GLN A 59 -0.93 -0.69 15.80
CA GLN A 59 0.26 -0.86 16.64
C GLN A 59 0.13 -2.21 17.32
N ALA A 60 0.82 -3.22 16.81
CA ALA A 60 0.61 -4.60 17.23
C ALA A 60 1.02 -4.79 18.70
N GLY A 61 0.14 -5.36 19.50
CA GLY A 61 0.46 -5.93 20.80
C GLY A 61 0.74 -7.43 20.70
N ARG A 62 0.15 -8.10 19.71
CA ARG A 62 0.39 -9.51 19.40
C ARG A 62 0.24 -9.76 17.90
N VAL A 63 1.16 -10.53 17.35
CA VAL A 63 1.06 -11.12 16.00
C VAL A 63 1.21 -12.63 16.16
N GLN A 64 0.22 -13.39 15.72
CA GLN A 64 0.32 -14.83 15.62
C GLN A 64 0.43 -15.21 14.15
N ASN A 65 1.61 -15.69 13.74
CA ASN A 65 1.81 -16.22 12.39
C ASN A 65 1.24 -17.65 12.30
N LEU A 66 0.28 -17.85 11.38
CA LEU A 66 -0.41 -19.11 11.14
C LEU A 66 0.24 -19.92 10.00
N GLY A 67 1.27 -19.36 9.35
CA GLY A 67 2.02 -19.96 8.26
C GLY A 67 1.49 -19.60 6.86
N PRO A 68 2.13 -20.14 5.81
CA PRO A 68 1.85 -19.77 4.44
C PRO A 68 0.48 -20.25 3.96
N VAL A 69 -0.18 -19.39 3.19
CA VAL A 69 -1.42 -19.69 2.46
C VAL A 69 -1.28 -19.30 0.98
N THR A 70 -2.33 -19.49 0.19
CA THR A 70 -2.37 -18.96 -1.18
C THR A 70 -2.26 -17.44 -1.14
N ALA A 71 -1.18 -16.89 -1.69
CA ALA A 71 -0.98 -15.46 -1.78
C ALA A 71 -2.07 -14.78 -2.63
N LEU A 72 -2.43 -13.55 -2.25
CA LEU A 72 -3.39 -12.76 -3.00
C LEU A 72 -2.81 -12.26 -4.32
N GLY A 73 -3.61 -12.35 -5.39
CA GLY A 73 -3.35 -11.63 -6.63
C GLY A 73 -3.51 -10.12 -6.42
N THR A 74 -2.93 -9.31 -7.31
CA THR A 74 -3.01 -7.85 -7.21
C THR A 74 -4.34 -7.32 -7.76
N LEU A 75 -4.74 -6.09 -7.39
CA LEU A 75 -5.85 -5.37 -8.06
C LEU A 75 -5.23 -4.41 -9.07
N GLY A 76 -5.41 -4.68 -10.36
CA GLY A 76 -5.03 -3.73 -11.42
C GLY A 76 -5.94 -2.51 -11.42
N MET A 77 -5.38 -1.30 -11.42
CA MET A 77 -6.15 -0.06 -11.48
C MET A 77 -5.37 1.07 -12.18
N THR A 78 -6.10 2.13 -12.56
CA THR A 78 -5.48 3.36 -13.07
C THR A 78 -4.96 4.21 -11.92
N ASN A 79 -4.03 5.12 -12.21
CA ASN A 79 -3.44 6.01 -11.21
C ASN A 79 -4.49 6.92 -10.56
N ARG A 80 -5.51 7.35 -11.32
CA ARG A 80 -6.63 8.16 -10.78
C ARG A 80 -7.45 7.42 -9.72
N ALA A 81 -7.53 6.09 -9.79
CA ALA A 81 -8.34 5.29 -8.87
C ALA A 81 -7.66 4.99 -7.52
N LEU A 82 -6.38 5.34 -7.36
CA LEU A 82 -5.65 5.12 -6.11
C LEU A 82 -6.12 6.05 -4.98
N GLY A 83 -6.19 5.50 -3.78
CA GLY A 83 -6.54 6.19 -2.54
C GLY A 83 -8.06 6.25 -2.30
N GLY A 84 -8.83 6.57 -3.33
CA GLY A 84 -10.29 6.69 -3.25
C GLY A 84 -10.79 7.81 -2.32
N ASN A 85 -12.09 7.81 -2.05
CA ASN A 85 -12.74 8.75 -1.11
C ASN A 85 -12.58 8.30 0.35
N ASP A 86 -12.95 9.20 1.27
CA ASP A 86 -13.07 8.88 2.69
C ASP A 86 -14.04 7.72 2.92
N LEU A 87 -13.62 6.75 3.74
CA LEU A 87 -14.57 5.83 4.36
C LEU A 87 -15.32 6.59 5.46
N ALA A 88 -16.65 6.67 5.34
CA ALA A 88 -17.48 7.36 6.32
C ALA A 88 -17.25 6.81 7.76
N SER A 89 -17.52 7.66 8.77
CA SER A 89 -17.59 7.24 10.18
C SER A 89 -16.28 6.73 10.82
N GLY A 90 -15.20 7.50 10.73
CA GLY A 90 -13.97 7.23 11.50
C GLY A 90 -13.10 6.09 10.96
N GLY A 91 -13.36 5.63 9.74
CA GLY A 91 -12.55 4.64 9.03
C GLY A 91 -11.23 5.20 8.49
N GLN A 92 -10.66 4.49 7.50
CA GLN A 92 -9.54 4.98 6.70
C GLN A 92 -10.01 6.17 5.84
N LEU A 93 -9.37 7.32 5.99
CA LEU A 93 -9.63 8.47 5.11
C LEU A 93 -8.99 8.23 3.74
N GLY A 94 -9.56 8.83 2.70
CA GLY A 94 -9.06 8.74 1.34
C GLY A 94 -7.94 9.73 1.07
N VAL A 95 -7.72 9.98 -0.21
CA VAL A 95 -6.83 11.05 -0.67
C VAL A 95 -7.64 12.30 -1.03
N THR A 96 -7.04 13.49 -0.95
CA THR A 96 -7.72 14.73 -1.31
C THR A 96 -8.21 14.65 -2.77
N GLY A 97 -9.50 14.87 -2.98
CA GLY A 97 -10.13 14.78 -4.30
C GLY A 97 -10.11 13.37 -4.90
N GLY A 98 -9.94 12.33 -4.09
CA GLY A 98 -10.02 10.95 -4.53
C GLY A 98 -11.43 10.58 -5.02
N GLU A 99 -11.51 9.60 -5.92
CA GLU A 99 -12.78 9.13 -6.50
C GLU A 99 -12.97 7.63 -6.25
N GLY A 100 -14.22 7.20 -6.07
CA GLY A 100 -14.55 5.79 -5.89
C GLY A 100 -14.20 5.23 -4.50
N LEU A 101 -14.05 3.90 -4.44
CA LEU A 101 -13.82 3.16 -3.20
C LEU A 101 -12.44 3.42 -2.63
N ASN A 102 -12.34 3.54 -1.30
CA ASN A 102 -11.08 3.62 -0.60
C ASN A 102 -10.32 2.29 -0.71
N ASN A 103 -9.10 2.34 -1.22
CA ASN A 103 -8.24 1.18 -1.39
C ASN A 103 -6.90 1.30 -0.64
N ILE A 104 -6.77 2.26 0.28
CA ILE A 104 -5.57 2.40 1.09
C ILE A 104 -5.37 1.14 1.94
N GLY A 105 -4.14 0.63 1.95
CA GLY A 105 -3.75 -0.61 2.60
C GLY A 105 -3.87 -1.86 1.72
N LEU A 106 -4.48 -1.78 0.53
CA LEU A 106 -4.63 -2.92 -0.38
C LEU A 106 -3.42 -3.11 -1.30
N LEU A 107 -3.18 -4.36 -1.68
CA LEU A 107 -2.22 -4.77 -2.70
C LEU A 107 -2.76 -4.48 -4.11
N VAL A 108 -2.07 -3.58 -4.81
CA VAL A 108 -2.47 -3.08 -6.13
C VAL A 108 -1.37 -3.30 -7.16
N SER A 109 -1.76 -3.24 -8.43
CA SER A 109 -0.86 -3.04 -9.55
C SER A 109 -1.29 -1.80 -10.33
N VAL A 110 -0.34 -0.92 -10.60
CA VAL A 110 -0.50 0.26 -11.45
C VAL A 110 0.59 0.30 -12.51
N CYS A 111 0.43 1.11 -13.54
CA CYS A 111 1.46 1.28 -14.56
C CYS A 111 1.60 2.75 -14.94
N GLY A 112 2.67 3.07 -15.66
CA GLY A 112 2.87 4.42 -16.19
C GLY A 112 4.27 4.65 -16.70
N ARG A 113 4.47 5.82 -17.31
CA ARG A 113 5.79 6.34 -17.65
C ARG A 113 6.40 7.01 -16.42
N VAL A 114 7.67 6.76 -16.14
CA VAL A 114 8.43 7.45 -15.08
C VAL A 114 8.62 8.91 -15.46
N THR A 115 8.08 9.82 -14.64
CA THR A 115 8.10 11.29 -14.87
C THR A 115 9.10 12.02 -13.99
N SER A 116 9.53 11.42 -12.87
CA SER A 116 10.60 11.93 -12.02
C SER A 116 11.28 10.80 -11.24
N VAL A 117 12.52 11.03 -10.83
CA VAL A 117 13.34 10.09 -10.04
C VAL A 117 13.94 10.85 -8.86
N GLY A 118 13.76 10.30 -7.65
CA GLY A 118 14.34 10.76 -6.39
C GLY A 118 15.32 9.73 -5.82
N ALA A 119 15.73 9.93 -4.56
CA ALA A 119 16.69 9.05 -3.89
C ALA A 119 16.07 7.73 -3.43
N ASP A 120 14.82 7.78 -2.97
CA ASP A 120 14.05 6.68 -2.36
C ASP A 120 12.67 6.51 -3.01
N SER A 121 12.46 7.16 -4.15
CA SER A 121 11.16 7.23 -4.81
C SER A 121 11.29 7.61 -6.27
N PHE A 122 10.25 7.34 -7.03
CA PHE A 122 10.06 7.86 -8.38
C PHE A 122 8.57 8.15 -8.60
N THR A 123 8.24 8.88 -9.65
CA THR A 123 6.85 9.21 -9.97
C THR A 123 6.45 8.61 -11.30
N ILE A 124 5.23 8.10 -11.40
CA ILE A 124 4.67 7.55 -12.64
C ILE A 124 3.39 8.26 -13.08
N SER A 125 3.18 8.30 -14.38
CA SER A 125 1.96 8.80 -15.01
C SER A 125 1.42 7.83 -16.05
N ASP A 126 0.15 7.46 -15.93
CA ASP A 126 -0.62 6.74 -16.97
C ASP A 126 -1.52 7.68 -17.79
N GLY A 127 -1.46 9.00 -17.52
CA GLY A 127 -2.31 10.01 -18.15
C GLY A 127 -3.76 10.02 -17.67
N SER A 128 -4.17 9.16 -16.75
CA SER A 128 -5.54 9.10 -16.24
C SER A 128 -5.81 10.17 -15.18
N GLY A 129 -4.80 10.65 -14.48
CA GLY A 129 -5.00 11.60 -13.39
C GLY A 129 -3.67 12.12 -12.88
N PRO A 130 -3.64 12.64 -11.65
CA PRO A 130 -2.40 13.09 -11.05
C PRO A 130 -1.39 11.94 -10.98
N ASP A 131 -0.15 12.32 -11.23
CA ASP A 131 1.03 11.49 -11.12
C ASP A 131 1.12 10.82 -9.73
N VAL A 132 1.64 9.60 -9.69
CA VAL A 132 1.70 8.77 -8.48
C VAL A 132 3.14 8.63 -8.04
N LYS A 133 3.43 9.06 -6.80
CA LYS A 133 4.71 8.78 -6.15
C LYS A 133 4.77 7.32 -5.73
N VAL A 134 5.81 6.64 -6.18
CA VAL A 134 6.16 5.28 -5.80
C VAL A 134 7.32 5.35 -4.82
N VAL A 135 7.11 4.91 -3.59
CA VAL A 135 8.13 4.81 -2.54
C VAL A 135 8.86 3.48 -2.69
N VAL A 136 10.17 3.52 -2.77
CA VAL A 136 11.03 2.38 -3.08
C VAL A 136 11.80 1.96 -1.83
N PRO A 137 11.60 0.72 -1.35
CA PRO A 137 12.48 0.13 -0.35
C PRO A 137 13.94 0.16 -0.80
N ASP A 138 14.86 0.35 0.14
CA ASP A 138 16.30 0.33 -0.08
C ASP A 138 16.84 -0.96 -0.71
N THR A 139 16.08 -2.05 -0.61
CA THR A 139 16.38 -3.34 -1.24
C THR A 139 16.06 -3.40 -2.73
N LEU A 140 15.40 -2.40 -3.31
CA LEU A 140 14.93 -2.41 -4.70
C LEU A 140 15.52 -1.27 -5.53
N SER A 141 15.63 -1.47 -6.84
CA SER A 141 16.17 -0.48 -7.77
C SER A 141 15.09 0.47 -8.28
N ILE A 142 15.46 1.75 -8.43
CA ILE A 142 14.60 2.76 -9.06
C ILE A 142 14.73 2.67 -10.59
N PRO A 143 13.63 2.57 -11.35
CA PRO A 143 13.66 2.61 -12.82
C PRO A 143 14.17 3.95 -13.37
N SER A 144 14.70 3.93 -14.59
CA SER A 144 15.17 5.16 -15.25
C SER A 144 14.02 6.10 -15.62
N LEU A 145 14.30 7.40 -15.68
CA LEU A 145 13.41 8.40 -16.26
C LEU A 145 12.92 7.95 -17.65
N ASP A 146 11.66 8.25 -17.97
CA ASP A 146 10.97 7.90 -19.22
C ASP A 146 10.71 6.40 -19.47
N ALA A 147 11.15 5.50 -18.58
CA ALA A 147 10.79 4.09 -18.67
C ALA A 147 9.28 3.89 -18.48
N PHE A 148 8.70 2.93 -19.20
CA PHE A 148 7.35 2.44 -18.91
C PHE A 148 7.43 1.26 -17.95
N VAL A 149 6.72 1.35 -16.83
CA VAL A 149 6.79 0.38 -15.76
C VAL A 149 5.41 -0.07 -15.31
N GLY A 150 5.31 -1.33 -14.89
CA GLY A 150 4.26 -1.80 -14.01
C GLY A 150 4.80 -1.92 -12.60
N VAL A 151 4.05 -1.42 -11.62
CA VAL A 151 4.42 -1.40 -10.20
C VAL A 151 3.37 -2.18 -9.43
N THR A 152 3.81 -3.19 -8.69
CA THR A 152 2.99 -3.87 -7.69
C THR A 152 3.42 -3.40 -6.31
N GLY A 153 2.45 -3.02 -5.49
CA GLY A 153 2.73 -2.47 -4.17
C GLY A 153 1.46 -2.19 -3.38
N ILE A 154 1.62 -1.54 -2.25
CA ILE A 154 0.48 -1.16 -1.40
C ILE A 154 0.01 0.23 -1.79
N SER A 155 -1.29 0.38 -2.06
CA SER A 155 -1.93 1.68 -2.17
C SER A 155 -1.87 2.36 -0.80
N SER A 156 -1.20 3.51 -0.73
CA SER A 156 -0.91 4.21 0.52
C SER A 156 -1.15 5.71 0.32
N CYS A 157 -0.89 6.49 1.36
CA CYS A 157 -1.02 7.94 1.30
C CYS A 157 0.07 8.64 2.11
N GLU A 158 0.31 9.89 1.76
CA GLU A 158 1.19 10.81 2.47
C GLU A 158 0.50 12.17 2.60
N VAL A 159 0.87 12.92 3.64
CA VAL A 159 0.41 14.31 3.80
C VAL A 159 1.39 15.22 3.06
N ASP A 160 0.87 16.07 2.18
CA ASP A 160 1.59 17.12 1.46
C ASP A 160 0.89 18.46 1.72
N GLY A 161 1.42 19.23 2.67
CA GLY A 161 0.80 20.46 3.14
C GLY A 161 -0.61 20.20 3.72
N PRO A 162 -1.68 20.83 3.19
CA PRO A 162 -3.06 20.56 3.61
C PRO A 162 -3.63 19.27 2.99
N ASP A 163 -2.97 18.70 1.98
CA ASP A 163 -3.51 17.65 1.15
C ASP A 163 -3.02 16.26 1.58
N THR A 164 -3.83 15.25 1.28
CA THR A 164 -3.43 13.85 1.35
C THR A 164 -3.26 13.34 -0.07
N VAL A 165 -2.05 12.92 -0.42
CA VAL A 165 -1.71 12.49 -1.78
C VAL A 165 -1.56 10.97 -1.82
N ARG A 166 -1.92 10.38 -2.97
CA ARG A 166 -1.79 8.95 -3.22
C ARG A 166 -0.33 8.56 -3.43
N THR A 167 0.05 7.45 -2.81
CA THR A 167 1.37 6.85 -3.02
C THR A 167 1.23 5.34 -3.20
N VAL A 168 2.27 4.73 -3.77
CA VAL A 168 2.40 3.27 -3.79
C VAL A 168 3.68 2.90 -3.05
N ARG A 169 3.58 2.05 -2.04
CA ARG A 169 4.75 1.43 -1.40
C ARG A 169 5.15 0.21 -2.20
N MET A 170 6.25 0.31 -2.93
CA MET A 170 6.65 -0.69 -3.91
C MET A 170 7.00 -2.03 -3.25
N ARG A 171 6.41 -3.10 -3.77
CA ARG A 171 6.85 -4.48 -3.50
C ARG A 171 7.75 -4.98 -4.62
N GLU A 172 7.41 -4.67 -5.86
CA GLU A 172 8.16 -5.03 -7.06
C GLU A 172 7.75 -4.12 -8.21
N ALA A 173 8.64 -3.96 -9.18
CA ALA A 173 8.33 -3.29 -10.43
C ALA A 173 8.95 -4.08 -11.59
N PHE A 174 8.26 -4.07 -12.73
CA PHE A 174 8.79 -4.58 -13.98
C PHE A 174 8.84 -3.45 -15.00
N VAL A 175 9.94 -3.37 -15.73
CA VAL A 175 10.07 -2.46 -16.86
C VAL A 175 9.46 -3.16 -18.07
N ALA A 176 8.45 -2.55 -18.68
CA ALA A 176 7.95 -3.01 -19.96
C ALA A 176 9.03 -2.71 -21.01
N PHE A 177 9.58 -3.75 -21.64
CA PHE A 177 10.51 -3.55 -22.76
C PHE A 177 9.79 -2.81 -23.90
N PRO A 178 10.46 -1.86 -24.57
CA PRO A 178 9.93 -1.25 -25.79
C PRO A 178 9.74 -2.26 -26.92
#